data_AF-A0A955LL32-F1
#
_entry.id   AF-A0A955LL32-F1
#
_cell.length_a   1.000
_cell.length_b   1.000
_cell.length_c   1.000
_cell.angle_alpha   90.00
_cell.angle_beta   90.00
_cell.angle_gamma   90.00
#
_symmetry.space_group_name_H-M   'P 1'
#
loop_
_entity.id
_entity.type
_entity.pdbx_description
1 polymer ?
#
loop_
_entity_poly.entity_id
_entity_poly.type
_entity_poly.pdbx_seq_one_letter_code
_entity_poly.pdbx_strand_id
1 'polypeptide(L)' 'MGAVPKKQPSDTRKNQRHRAWENSQIQAMHVDLITCSNCGEQTVKHRACLSCGFYKGVAVTEPKAQVRKVSE' A
#
# COMPACT_ATOMS: atom_id res chain seq x y z
N MET A 1 -38.42 -23.02 -4.90
CA MET A 1 -37.56 -23.13 -6.11
C MET A 1 -36.81 -21.81 -6.24
N GLY A 2 -35.55 -21.74 -5.81
CA GLY A 2 -34.75 -20.50 -5.87
C GLY A 2 -34.26 -20.21 -7.30
N ALA A 3 -33.70 -19.01 -7.51
CA ALA A 3 -33.05 -18.65 -8.76
C ALA A 3 -31.78 -19.49 -8.97
N VAL A 4 -31.92 -20.66 -9.59
CA VAL A 4 -30.79 -21.52 -9.95
C VAL A 4 -30.24 -21.08 -11.31
N PRO A 5 -28.91 -20.96 -11.47
CA PRO A 5 -28.31 -20.64 -12.77
C PRO A 5 -28.76 -21.64 -13.84
N LYS A 6 -29.34 -21.13 -14.93
CA LYS A 6 -29.80 -21.97 -16.05
C LYS A 6 -28.67 -22.72 -16.75
N LYS A 7 -27.45 -22.15 -16.78
CA LYS A 7 -26.24 -22.72 -17.40
C LYS A 7 -24.98 -22.33 -16.64
N GLN A 8 -23.96 -23.18 -16.72
CA GLN A 8 -22.62 -22.86 -16.22
C GLN A 8 -22.00 -21.69 -17.03
N PRO A 9 -21.40 -20.69 -16.36
CA PRO A 9 -20.59 -19.67 -17.03
C PRO A 9 -19.40 -20.24 -17.80
N SER A 10 -19.09 -19.69 -18.97
CA SER A 10 -17.83 -19.97 -19.66
C SER A 10 -16.63 -19.53 -18.83
N ASP A 11 -15.47 -20.14 -19.06
CA ASP A 11 -14.27 -19.80 -18.31
C ASP A 11 -13.80 -18.37 -18.58
N THR A 12 -13.99 -17.88 -19.81
CA THR A 12 -13.77 -16.46 -20.15
C THR A 12 -14.60 -15.52 -19.28
N ARG A 13 -15.89 -15.80 -19.08
CA ARG A 13 -16.80 -14.97 -18.27
C ARG A 13 -16.44 -15.03 -16.78
N LYS A 14 -16.02 -16.20 -16.28
CA LYS A 14 -15.54 -16.34 -14.89
C LYS A 14 -14.26 -15.53 -14.67
N ASN A 15 -13.28 -15.66 -15.58
CA ASN A 15 -11.99 -15.00 -15.46
C ASN A 15 -12.10 -13.47 -15.56
N GLN A 16 -12.94 -12.95 -16.46
CA GLN A 16 -13.20 -11.51 -16.54
C GLN A 16 -13.82 -10.96 -15.25
N ARG A 17 -14.80 -11.67 -14.67
CA ARG A 17 -15.40 -11.27 -13.40
C ARG A 17 -14.38 -11.31 -12.25
N HIS A 18 -13.53 -12.33 -12.21
CA HIS A 18 -12.47 -12.43 -11.20
C HIS A 18 -11.47 -11.28 -11.31
N ARG A 19 -10.96 -11.00 -12.51
CA ARG A 19 -10.03 -9.89 -12.75
C ARG A 19 -10.63 -8.52 -12.38
N ALA A 20 -11.90 -8.30 -12.70
CA ALA A 20 -12.58 -7.07 -12.29
C ALA A 20 -12.64 -6.94 -10.76
N TRP A 21 -12.94 -8.03 -10.06
CA TRP A 21 -12.93 -8.06 -8.60
C TRP A 21 -11.52 -7.83 -8.02
N GLU A 22 -10.50 -8.54 -8.52
CA GLU A 22 -9.11 -8.34 -8.09
C GLU A 22 -8.65 -6.89 -8.25
N ASN A 23 -8.92 -6.28 -9.41
CA ASN A 23 -8.57 -4.89 -9.68
C ASN A 23 -9.25 -3.94 -8.69
N SER A 24 -10.54 -4.14 -8.40
CA SER A 24 -11.25 -3.33 -7.40
C SER A 24 -10.66 -3.48 -6.01
N GLN A 25 -10.21 -4.68 -5.64
CA GLN A 25 -9.62 -4.95 -4.34
C GLN A 25 -8.25 -4.29 -4.19
N ILE A 26 -7.41 -4.36 -5.23
CA ILE A 26 -6.10 -3.70 -5.28
C ILE A 26 -6.27 -2.18 -5.17
N GLN A 27 -7.22 -1.62 -5.91
CA GLN A 27 -7.52 -0.18 -5.84
C GLN A 27 -8.02 0.25 -4.46
N ALA A 28 -8.82 -0.58 -3.78
CA ALA A 28 -9.29 -0.29 -2.43
C ALA A 28 -8.15 -0.31 -1.38
N MET A 29 -7.10 -1.10 -1.62
CA MET A 29 -5.95 -1.22 -0.71
C MET A 29 -4.80 -0.23 -1.00
N HIS A 30 -5.03 0.80 -1.81
CA HIS A 30 -4.00 1.80 -2.06
C HIS A 30 -3.56 2.47 -0.75
N VAL A 31 -2.24 2.58 -0.57
CA VAL A 31 -1.64 3.26 0.58
C VAL A 31 -0.92 4.49 0.07
N ASP A 32 -1.33 5.66 0.57
CA ASP A 32 -0.69 6.92 0.22
C ASP A 32 0.71 7.00 0.83
N LEU A 33 1.71 7.06 -0.07
CA LEU A 33 3.10 7.29 0.28
C LEU A 33 3.44 8.78 0.16
N ILE A 34 4.05 9.32 1.21
CA ILE A 34 4.54 10.69 1.31
C ILE A 34 6.05 10.71 1.55
N THR A 35 6.74 11.71 1.05
CA THR A 35 8.17 11.92 1.31
C THR A 35 8.39 12.42 2.73
N CYS A 36 9.32 11.80 3.46
CA CYS A 36 9.69 12.21 4.81
C CYS A 36 10.55 13.49 4.75
N SER A 37 10.16 14.53 5.50
CA SER A 37 10.89 15.80 5.55
C SER A 37 12.27 15.72 6.21
N ASN A 38 12.58 14.67 6.97
CA ASN A 38 13.86 14.53 7.68
C ASN A 38 14.90 13.72 6.88
N CYS A 39 14.51 12.55 6.35
CA CYS A 39 15.44 11.65 5.66
C CYS A 39 15.18 11.51 4.14
N GLY A 40 14.11 12.12 3.60
CA GLY A 40 13.77 12.05 2.18
C GLY A 40 13.15 10.74 1.71
N GLU A 41 13.02 9.73 2.57
CA GLU A 41 12.47 8.41 2.18
C GLU A 41 10.94 8.42 2.11
N GLN A 42 10.37 7.47 1.35
CA GLN A 42 8.93 7.28 1.25
C GLN A 42 8.36 6.67 2.54
N THR A 43 7.27 7.25 3.03
CA THR A 43 6.63 6.87 4.28
C THR A 43 5.12 6.85 4.12
N VAL A 44 4.44 6.01 4.89
CA VAL A 44 2.97 5.97 4.88
C VAL A 44 2.42 7.20 5.59
N LYS A 45 1.41 7.84 5.00
CA LYS A 45 0.71 8.98 5.59
C LYS A 45 0.19 8.63 7.01
N HIS A 46 0.28 9.59 7.93
CA HIS A 46 -0.11 9.43 9.35
C HIS A 46 0.68 8.40 10.18
N ARG A 47 1.78 7.85 9.66
CA ARG A 47 2.70 6.99 10.43
C ARG A 47 4.03 7.69 10.67
N ALA A 48 4.73 7.29 11.72
CA ALA A 48 6.13 7.69 11.91
C ALA A 48 7.01 7.03 10.84
N CYS A 49 8.08 7.71 10.44
CA CYS A 49 9.04 7.16 9.48
C CYS A 49 9.75 5.94 10.09
N LEU A 50 9.72 4.80 9.41
CA LEU A 50 10.41 3.57 9.86
C LEU A 50 11.94 3.72 9.81
N SER A 51 12.44 4.61 8.96
CA SER A 51 13.87 4.78 8.70
C SER A 51 14.54 5.74 9.66
N CYS A 52 13.90 6.87 9.97
CA CYS A 52 14.46 7.87 10.88
C CYS A 52 13.74 7.97 12.23
N GLY A 53 12.55 7.38 12.39
CA GLY A 53 11.80 7.40 13.66
C GLY A 53 11.07 8.72 13.97
N PHE A 54 11.05 9.66 13.02
CA PHE A 54 10.41 10.97 13.21
C PHE A 54 8.98 11.01 12.66
N TYR A 55 8.12 11.73 13.37
CA TYR A 55 6.78 12.13 12.92
C TYR A 55 6.59 13.62 13.23
N LYS A 56 6.28 14.43 12.21
CA LYS A 56 6.09 15.89 12.34
C LYS A 56 7.23 16.61 13.09
N GLY A 57 8.48 16.18 12.86
CA GLY A 57 9.68 16.78 13.47
C GLY A 57 9.98 16.33 14.90
N VAL A 58 9.14 15.47 15.50
CA VAL A 58 9.39 14.89 16.82
C VAL A 58 9.92 13.46 16.67
N ALA A 59 10.94 13.10 17.44
CA ALA A 59 11.43 11.73 17.55
C ALA A 59 10.42 10.90 18.36
N VAL A 60 9.77 9.93 17.72
CA VAL A 60 8.73 9.08 18.35
C VAL A 60 9.26 7.69 18.68
N THR A 61 10.25 7.22 17.93
CA THR A 61 10.96 5.97 18.19
C THR A 61 12.46 6.21 18.30
N GLU A 62 13.19 5.29 18.93
CA GLU A 62 14.65 5.32 18.90
C GLU A 62 15.11 5.32 17.43
N PRO A 63 15.78 6.39 16.98
CA PRO A 63 16.21 6.48 15.60
C PRO A 63 17.24 5.37 15.39
N LYS A 64 16.97 4.42 14.48
CA LYS A 64 18.04 3.57 13.98
C LYS A 64 19.04 4.50 13.33
N ALA A 65 20.23 4.62 13.91
CA ALA A 65 21.28 5.51 13.44
C ALA A 65 21.59 5.22 11.96
N GLN A 66 21.10 6.07 11.06
CA GLN A 66 21.39 5.94 9.63
C GLN A 66 22.72 6.64 9.36
N VAL A 67 23.71 5.82 9.00
CA VAL A 67 25.02 6.26 8.50
C VAL A 67 24.79 7.19 7.29
N ARG A 68 25.40 8.38 7.33
CA ARG A 68 25.38 9.35 6.23
C ARG A 68 25.83 8.66 4.93
N LYS A 69 24.93 8.49 3.96
CA LYS A 69 25.34 8.19 2.58
C LYS A 69 25.88 9.49 1.99
N VAL A 70 27.21 9.63 2.01
CA VAL A 70 27.90 10.64 1.19
C VAL A 70 27.62 10.24 -0.26
N SER A 71 26.83 11.04 -0.97
CA SER A 71 26.70 10.95 -2.41
C SER A 71 27.98 11.49 -3.05
N GLU A 72 28.64 10.68 -3.88
CA GLU A 72 29.44 11.22 -5.00
C GLU A 72 28.60 12.18 -5.85
#